data_AF-N8R4Y2-F1
#
_entry.id   AF-N8R4Y2-F1
#
_cell.length_a   1.000
_cell.length_b   1.000
_cell.length_c   1.000
_cell.angle_alpha   90.00
_cell.angle_beta   90.00
_cell.angle_gamma   90.00
#
_symmetry.space_group_name_H-M   'P 1'
#
loop_
_entity.id
_entity.type
_entity.pdbx_description
1 polymer ?
#
loop_
_entity_poly.entity_id
_entity_poly.type
_entity_poly.pdbx_seq_one_letter_code
_entity_poly.pdbx_strand_id
1 'polypeptide(L)' 'MNQPIKTTEQQNTIPYGYALKMILGWSILYMGSLIAFIELIYRNTI' A
#
# COMPACT_ATOMS: atom_id res chain seq x y z
N MET A 1 12.43 23.98 -36.90
CA MET A 1 12.61 23.78 -35.44
C MET A 1 11.58 22.75 -35.01
N ASN A 2 11.99 21.51 -34.76
CA ASN A 2 11.07 20.41 -34.48
C ASN A 2 10.98 20.24 -32.97
N GLN A 3 9.81 20.52 -32.41
CA GLN A 3 9.54 20.35 -31.00
C GLN A 3 9.41 18.84 -30.71
N PRO A 4 10.22 18.25 -29.83
CA PRO A 4 9.98 16.88 -29.39
C PRO A 4 8.69 16.88 -28.56
N ILE A 5 7.70 16.16 -29.08
CA ILE A 5 6.47 15.82 -28.36
C ILE A 5 6.91 15.05 -27.12
N LYS A 6 6.93 15.73 -25.97
CA LYS A 6 7.01 15.06 -24.68
C LYS A 6 5.68 14.34 -24.50
N THR A 7 5.61 13.11 -25.02
CA THR A 7 4.61 12.14 -24.57
C THR A 7 4.76 12.12 -23.06
N THR A 8 3.77 12.71 -22.39
CA THR A 8 3.61 12.63 -20.95
C THR A 8 3.15 11.22 -20.66
N GLU A 9 4.04 10.25 -20.88
CA GLU A 9 4.03 9.06 -20.06
C GLU A 9 4.39 9.61 -18.69
N GLN A 10 3.36 9.89 -17.90
CA GLN A 10 3.48 10.13 -16.48
C GLN A 10 4.00 8.80 -15.92
N GLN A 11 5.30 8.56 -16.11
CA GLN A 11 6.02 7.49 -15.46
C GLN A 11 5.95 7.91 -14.00
N ASN A 12 4.88 7.45 -13.36
CA ASN A 12 4.58 7.65 -11.96
C ASN A 12 5.59 6.75 -11.24
N THR A 13 6.86 7.14 -11.30
CA THR A 13 7.97 6.47 -10.66
C THR A 13 7.76 6.73 -9.19
N ILE A 14 6.90 5.91 -8.58
CA ILE A 14 6.60 5.99 -7.17
C ILE A 14 7.95 5.87 -6.47
N PRO A 15 8.42 6.92 -5.77
CA PRO A 15 9.74 6.90 -5.21
C PRO A 15 9.82 5.74 -4.22
N TYR A 16 10.93 4.99 -4.25
CA TYR A 16 11.08 3.77 -3.45
C TYR A 16 10.76 4.00 -1.96
N GLY A 17 11.14 5.16 -1.41
CA GLY A 17 10.79 5.54 -0.04
C GLY A 17 9.29 5.71 0.21
N TYR A 18 8.51 6.15 -0.79
CA TYR A 18 7.05 6.21 -0.69
C TYR A 18 6.44 4.82 -0.80
N ALA A 19 6.93 3.98 -1.72
CA ALA A 19 6.48 2.59 -1.82
C ALA A 19 6.75 1.81 -0.52
N LEU A 20 7.93 1.99 0.08
CA LEU A 20 8.28 1.38 1.36
C LEU A 20 7.37 1.86 2.51
N LYS A 21 7.13 3.17 2.60
CA LYS A 21 6.18 3.74 3.59
C LYS A 21 4.77 3.20 3.40
N MET A 22 4.33 3.08 2.15
CA MET A 22 3.03 2.52 1.80
C MET A 22 2.95 1.08 2.29
N ILE A 23 3.90 0.21 1.90
CA ILE A 23 3.95 -1.19 2.34
C ILE A 23 3.96 -1.31 3.87
N LEU A 24 4.72 -0.46 4.57
CA LEU A 24 4.79 -0.48 6.03
C LEU A 24 3.45 -0.11 6.69
N GLY A 25 2.76 0.91 6.17
CA GLY A 25 1.42 1.29 6.62
C GLY A 25 0.38 0.20 6.37
N TRP A 26 0.38 -0.41 5.17
CA TRP A 26 -0.50 -1.53 4.84
C TRP A 26 -0.22 -2.76 5.72
N SER A 27 1.04 -3.01 6.07
CA SER A 27 1.43 -4.14 6.94
C SER A 27 0.86 -4.00 8.36
N ILE A 28 0.94 -2.81 8.95
CA ILE A 28 0.38 -2.54 10.29
C ILE A 28 -1.14 -2.69 10.27
N LEU A 29 -1.80 -2.15 9.23
CA LEU A 29 -3.24 -2.26 9.07
C LEU A 29 -3.68 -3.72 8.93
N TYR A 30 -2.93 -4.51 8.16
CA TYR A 30 -3.18 -5.94 7.98
C TYR A 30 -3.01 -6.71 9.29
N MET A 31 -1.91 -6.50 10.02
CA MET A 31 -1.67 -7.18 11.30
C MET A 31 -2.73 -6.82 12.34
N GLY A 32 -3.11 -5.54 12.46
CA GLY A 32 -4.18 -5.11 13.37
C GLY A 32 -5.53 -5.74 13.02
N SER A 33 -5.90 -5.74 11.75
CA SER A 33 -7.14 -6.39 11.29
C SER A 33 -7.13 -7.89 11.53
N LEU A 34 -5.99 -8.55 11.32
CA LEU A 34 -5.83 -9.99 11.52
C LEU A 34 -5.96 -10.36 13.00
N ILE A 35 -5.35 -9.60 13.90
CA ILE A 35 -5.48 -9.78 15.35
C ILE A 35 -6.94 -9.60 15.80
N ALA A 36 -7.60 -8.53 15.35
CA ALA A 36 -9.00 -8.27 15.68
C ALA A 36 -9.93 -9.39 15.16
N PHE A 37 -9.65 -9.91 13.96
CA PHE A 37 -10.41 -11.00 13.37
C PHE A 37 -10.21 -12.33 14.13
N ILE A 38 -8.98 -12.64 14.54
CA ILE A 38 -8.69 -13.80 15.38
C ILE A 38 -9.39 -13.67 16.73
N GLU A 39 -9.34 -12.50 17.37
CA GLU A 39 -10.04 -12.25 18.64
C GLU A 39 -11.56 -12.41 18.49
N LEU A 40 -12.13 -11.91 17.38
CA LEU A 40 -13.56 -12.07 17.08
C LEU A 40 -13.93 -13.56 16.97
N ILE A 41 -13.16 -14.34 16.22
CA ILE A 41 -13.39 -15.78 16.08
C ILE A 41 -13.25 -16.47 17.43
N TYR A 42 -12.22 -16.13 18.20
CA TYR A 42 -11.96 -16.72 19.51
C TYR A 42 -13.14 -16.48 20.47
N ARG A 43 -13.62 -15.24 20.60
CA ARG A 43 -14.78 -14.88 21.44
C ARG A 43 -16.12 -15.42 20.95
N ASN A 44 -16.23 -15.73 19.67
CA ASN A 44 -17.46 -16.24 19.07
C ASN A 44 -17.51 -17.78 19.04
N THR A 45 -16.36 -18.46 19.15
CA THR A 45 -16.26 -19.92 19.08
C THR A 45 -16.15 -20.59 20.45
N ILE A 46 -15.55 -19.90 21.42
CA ILE A 46 -15.47 -20.30 22.83
C ILE A 46 -16.42 -19.43 23.64
#